data_AF-A0AAN8MBW9-F1
#
_entry.id   AF-A0AAN8MBW9-F1
#
_cell.length_a   1.000
_cell.length_b   1.000
_cell.length_c   1.000
_cell.angle_alpha   90.00
_cell.angle_beta   90.00
_cell.angle_gamma   90.00
#
_symmetry.space_group_name_H-M   'P 1'
#
loop_
_entity.id
_entity.type
_entity.pdbx_description
1 polymer ?
#
loop_
_entity_poly.entity_id
_entity_poly.type
_entity_poly.pdbx_seq_one_letter_code
_entity_poly.pdbx_strand_id
1 'polypeptide(L)'
;MATAYLTHHQKVLRLYKKSLRHLESWCIFRDKYRFYACMLRARFDEAKDEKDMVKATMMLKAGEEEFWSNQHPQPYLFPDSPGGTSYERYEMYKVPEWCLDHWHPSEKAMYPDYFAKREQWKKLREQSWAGEVQQLQEETPAIGPISEALPPARKDGDLPPLWWQYVTRPRERPV
;
A
#
# COMPACT_ATOMS: atom_id res chain seq x y z
N MET A 1 -4.42 8.04 -6.30
CA MET A 1 -5.78 7.72 -6.77
C MET A 1 -5.74 6.34 -7.41
N ALA A 2 -6.65 5.44 -7.04
CA ALA A 2 -6.79 4.18 -7.74
C ALA A 2 -7.19 4.49 -9.19
N THR A 3 -6.30 4.22 -10.14
CA THR A 3 -6.57 4.42 -11.56
C THR A 3 -7.03 3.11 -12.17
N ALA A 4 -8.03 3.15 -13.05
CA ALA A 4 -8.54 1.96 -13.72
C ALA A 4 -7.46 1.20 -14.53
N TYR A 5 -6.40 1.90 -14.94
CA TYR A 5 -5.30 1.34 -15.69
C TYR A 5 -3.96 1.99 -15.28
N LEU A 6 -2.87 1.33 -15.68
CA LEU A 6 -1.52 1.87 -15.53
C LEU A 6 -1.15 2.72 -16.74
N THR A 7 -0.64 3.92 -16.49
CA THR A 7 -0.09 4.76 -17.56
C THR A 7 1.19 4.13 -18.12
N HIS A 8 1.56 4.48 -19.36
CA HIS A 8 2.80 4.00 -19.98
C HIS A 8 4.03 4.31 -19.09
N HIS A 9 4.12 5.55 -18.58
CA HIS A 9 5.15 5.94 -17.62
C HIS A 9 5.20 5.05 -16.38
N GLN A 10 4.05 4.72 -15.77
CA GLN A 10 3.99 3.81 -14.62
C GLN A 10 4.46 2.38 -14.98
N LYS A 11 4.15 1.89 -16.19
CA LYS A 11 4.62 0.58 -16.66
C LYS A 11 6.14 0.56 -16.80
N VAL A 12 6.73 1.60 -17.43
CA VAL A 12 8.18 1.76 -17.54
C VAL A 12 8.85 1.79 -16.17
N LEU A 13 8.33 2.58 -15.22
CA LEU A 13 8.87 2.65 -13.86
C LEU A 13 8.80 1.31 -13.13
N ARG A 14 7.70 0.54 -13.31
CA ARG A 14 7.56 -0.79 -12.73
C ARG A 14 8.55 -1.78 -13.34
N LEU A 15 8.73 -1.77 -14.66
CA LEU A 15 9.74 -2.58 -15.34
C LEU A 15 11.13 -2.24 -14.82
N TYR A 16 11.50 -0.96 -14.77
CA TYR A 16 12.79 -0.51 -14.24
C TYR A 16 13.04 -1.00 -12.80
N LYS A 17 12.05 -0.85 -11.91
CA LYS A 17 12.14 -1.34 -10.52
C LYS A 17 12.31 -2.86 -10.47
N LYS A 18 11.55 -3.62 -11.27
CA LYS A 18 11.67 -5.09 -11.36
C LYS A 18 13.06 -5.49 -11.86
N SER A 19 13.52 -4.91 -12.97
CA SER A 19 14.83 -5.20 -13.54
C SER A 19 15.96 -4.96 -12.54
N LEU A 20 15.93 -3.87 -11.77
CA LEU A 20 16.91 -3.62 -10.71
C LEU A 20 16.88 -4.66 -9.58
N ARG A 21 15.70 -5.12 -9.16
CA ARG A 21 15.58 -6.12 -8.08
C ARG A 21 16.03 -7.52 -8.53
N HIS A 22 15.75 -7.90 -9.77
CA HIS A 22 16.27 -9.14 -10.32
C HIS A 22 17.78 -9.05 -10.60
N LEU A 23 18.28 -7.88 -11.00
CA LEU A 23 19.71 -7.65 -11.12
C LEU A 23 20.42 -7.75 -9.76
N GLU A 24 19.82 -7.22 -8.68
CA GLU A 24 20.32 -7.40 -7.30
C GLU A 24 20.32 -8.88 -6.88
N SER A 25 19.39 -9.68 -7.43
CA SER A 25 19.33 -11.13 -7.16
C SER A 25 20.44 -11.90 -7.89
N TRP A 26 20.81 -11.50 -9.11
CA TRP A 26 21.94 -12.06 -9.86
C TRP A 26 23.30 -11.58 -9.32
N CYS A 27 23.42 -10.29 -9.03
CA CYS A 27 24.65 -9.64 -8.57
C CYS A 27 24.64 -9.50 -7.04
N ILE A 28 25.03 -10.57 -6.35
CA ILE A 28 25.01 -10.65 -4.88
C ILE A 28 25.90 -9.56 -4.24
N PHE A 29 27.06 -9.28 -4.83
CA PHE A 29 28.00 -8.29 -4.32
C PHE A 29 27.60 -6.86 -4.70
N ARG A 30 27.62 -5.95 -3.72
CA ARG A 30 27.07 -4.59 -3.85
C ARG A 30 27.81 -3.72 -4.86
N ASP A 31 29.12 -3.90 -4.98
CA ASP A 31 30.01 -3.23 -5.94
C ASP A 31 29.66 -3.62 -7.39
N LYS A 32 29.56 -4.92 -7.68
CA LYS A 32 29.16 -5.44 -9.00
C LYS A 32 27.73 -5.02 -9.34
N TYR A 33 26.81 -5.16 -8.38
CA TYR A 33 25.43 -4.70 -8.55
C TYR A 33 25.39 -3.22 -8.93
N ARG A 34 26.15 -2.37 -8.22
CA ARG A 34 26.13 -0.92 -8.47
C ARG A 34 26.59 -0.58 -9.89
N PHE A 35 27.65 -1.24 -10.37
CA PHE A 35 28.13 -1.07 -11.73
C PHE A 35 27.04 -1.40 -12.77
N TYR A 36 26.45 -2.59 -12.70
CA TYR A 36 25.40 -2.99 -13.65
C TYR A 36 24.11 -2.19 -13.48
N ALA A 37 23.76 -1.76 -12.28
CA ALA A 37 22.60 -0.90 -12.04
C ALA A 37 22.77 0.47 -12.71
N CYS A 38 23.97 1.04 -12.68
CA CYS A 38 24.29 2.28 -13.42
C CYS A 38 24.22 2.06 -14.94
N MET A 39 24.72 0.94 -15.45
CA MET A 39 24.59 0.60 -16.89
C MET A 39 23.12 0.44 -17.30
N LEU A 40 22.32 -0.27 -16.50
CA LEU A 40 20.89 -0.41 -16.76
C LEU A 40 20.21 0.96 -16.75
N ARG A 41 20.55 1.81 -15.78
CA ARG A 41 20.00 3.17 -15.71
C ARG A 41 20.33 3.98 -16.96
N ALA A 42 21.57 3.91 -17.45
CA ALA A 42 21.99 4.59 -18.68
C ALA A 42 21.14 4.13 -19.89
N ARG A 43 20.90 2.81 -20.04
CA ARG A 43 20.02 2.28 -21.11
C ARG A 43 18.59 2.84 -21.05
N PHE A 44 18.04 3.01 -19.85
CA PHE A 44 16.71 3.63 -19.69
C PHE A 44 16.72 5.14 -19.95
N ASP A 45 17.79 5.83 -19.57
CA ASP A 45 17.93 7.27 -19.79
C ASP A 45 18.14 7.61 -21.28
N GLU A 46 18.79 6.74 -22.07
CA GLU A 46 18.95 6.89 -23.53
C GLU A 46 17.61 7.00 -24.27
N ALA A 47 16.57 6.28 -23.82
CA ALA A 47 15.24 6.26 -24.44
C ALA A 47 14.24 7.21 -23.76
N LYS A 48 14.70 8.06 -22.81
CA LYS A 48 13.82 8.89 -21.97
C LYS A 48 13.08 9.98 -22.76
N ASP A 49 13.74 10.58 -23.75
CA ASP A 49 13.22 11.71 -24.52
C ASP A 49 12.48 11.29 -25.81
N GLU A 50 12.13 10.01 -25.94
CA GLU A 50 11.33 9.50 -27.06
C GLU A 50 9.93 10.11 -27.04
N LYS A 51 9.53 10.72 -28.17
CA LYS A 51 8.23 11.41 -28.30
C LYS A 51 7.18 10.55 -29.00
N ASP A 52 7.61 9.56 -29.79
CA ASP A 52 6.68 8.65 -30.45
C ASP A 52 6.19 7.57 -29.46
N MET A 53 4.91 7.66 -29.09
CA MET A 53 4.27 6.73 -28.16
C MET A 53 4.13 5.30 -28.71
N VAL A 54 4.05 5.12 -30.03
CA VAL A 54 4.01 3.78 -30.64
C VAL A 54 5.36 3.12 -30.46
N LYS A 55 6.42 3.84 -30.82
CA LYS A 55 7.80 3.38 -30.62
C LYS A 55 8.12 3.14 -29.15
N ALA A 56 7.71 4.05 -28.25
CA ALA A 56 7.89 3.87 -26.81
C ALA A 56 7.16 2.63 -26.26
N THR A 57 6.01 2.27 -26.83
CA THR A 57 5.27 1.05 -26.46
C THR A 57 5.96 -0.20 -27.00
N MET A 58 6.48 -0.16 -28.22
CA MET A 58 7.27 -1.26 -28.77
C MET A 58 8.56 -1.50 -27.98
N MET A 59 9.27 -0.43 -27.59
CA MET A 59 10.47 -0.53 -26.74
C MET A 59 10.13 -1.11 -25.36
N LEU A 60 9.00 -0.71 -24.76
CA LEU A 60 8.55 -1.29 -23.51
C LEU A 60 8.27 -2.80 -23.65
N LYS A 61 7.59 -3.22 -24.71
CA LYS A 61 7.33 -4.63 -25.00
C LYS A 61 8.63 -5.43 -25.15
N ALA A 62 9.58 -4.93 -25.94
CA ALA A 62 10.89 -5.55 -26.11
C ALA A 62 11.65 -5.64 -24.78
N GLY A 63 11.58 -4.60 -23.94
CA GLY A 63 12.17 -4.60 -22.60
C GLY A 63 11.51 -5.59 -21.64
N GLU A 64 10.20 -5.81 -21.73
CA GLU A 64 9.49 -6.83 -20.96
C GLU A 64 9.87 -8.25 -21.40
N GLU A 65 10.05 -8.49 -22.69
CA GLU A 65 10.53 -9.77 -23.25
C GLU A 65 11.98 -10.07 -22.86
N GLU A 66 12.86 -9.06 -22.90
CA GLU A 66 14.24 -9.17 -22.41
C GLU A 66 14.27 -9.46 -20.91
N PHE A 67 13.45 -8.76 -20.12
CA PHE A 67 13.33 -9.01 -18.68
C PHE A 67 12.84 -10.43 -18.40
N TRP A 68 11.79 -10.89 -19.08
CA TRP A 68 11.23 -12.23 -18.88
C TRP A 68 12.25 -13.33 -19.16
N SER A 69 13.06 -13.17 -20.20
CA SER A 69 14.08 -14.14 -20.59
C SER A 69 15.26 -14.20 -19.61
N ASN A 70 15.55 -13.11 -18.91
CA ASN A 70 16.73 -12.96 -18.04
C ASN A 70 16.39 -12.87 -16.54
N GLN A 71 15.12 -13.05 -16.16
CA GLN A 71 14.71 -12.94 -14.77
C GLN A 71 15.35 -14.04 -13.91
N HIS A 72 15.82 -13.69 -12.71
CA HIS A 72 16.32 -14.67 -11.75
C HIS A 72 15.19 -15.67 -11.35
N PRO A 73 15.43 -17.00 -11.37
CA PRO A 73 14.39 -18.00 -11.04
C PRO A 73 13.80 -17.88 -9.64
N GLN A 74 14.63 -17.47 -8.67
CA GLN A 74 14.24 -17.23 -7.28
C GLN A 74 14.68 -15.84 -6.84
N PRO A 75 13.95 -14.77 -7.20
CA PRO A 75 14.35 -13.41 -6.87
C PRO A 75 14.41 -13.20 -5.35
N TYR A 76 15.24 -12.26 -4.92
CA TYR A 76 15.25 -11.82 -3.52
C TYR A 76 13.92 -11.14 -3.18
N LEU A 77 13.20 -11.72 -2.23
CA LEU A 77 11.99 -11.15 -1.64
C LEU A 77 12.29 -10.71 -0.22
N PHE A 78 11.78 -9.52 0.15
CA PHE A 78 11.92 -9.06 1.53
C PHE A 78 11.09 -9.96 2.46
N PRO A 79 11.54 -10.24 3.69
CA PRO A 79 10.87 -11.18 4.58
C PRO A 79 9.37 -10.90 4.76
N ASP A 80 9.02 -9.62 4.99
CA ASP A 80 7.64 -9.18 5.26
C ASP A 80 6.84 -8.87 3.98
N SER A 81 7.45 -8.95 2.79
CA SER A 81 6.74 -8.74 1.52
C SER A 81 5.97 -9.99 1.09
N PRO A 82 4.93 -9.87 0.24
CA PRO A 82 4.22 -11.04 -0.29
C PRO A 82 5.18 -12.04 -0.95
N GLY A 83 5.11 -13.31 -0.55
CA GLY A 83 6.04 -14.37 -0.96
C GLY A 83 7.37 -14.44 -0.19
N GLY A 84 7.59 -13.50 0.73
CA GLY A 84 8.71 -13.53 1.68
C GLY A 84 8.54 -14.57 2.78
N THR A 85 9.63 -14.87 3.50
CA THR A 85 9.68 -15.94 4.50
C THR A 85 8.98 -15.61 5.83
N SER A 86 8.64 -14.34 6.07
CA SER A 86 7.87 -13.89 7.23
C SER A 86 6.57 -13.17 6.86
N TYR A 87 6.13 -13.31 5.61
CA TYR A 87 4.85 -12.78 5.15
C TYR A 87 3.71 -13.33 6.01
N GLU A 88 2.85 -12.45 6.51
CA GLU A 88 1.70 -12.78 7.39
C GLU A 88 2.06 -13.57 8.67
N ARG A 89 3.34 -13.69 9.04
CA ARG A 89 3.80 -14.42 10.23
C ARG A 89 3.10 -13.96 11.52
N TYR A 90 2.79 -12.67 11.60
CA TYR A 90 2.17 -12.06 12.77
C TYR A 90 0.65 -11.86 12.64
N GLU A 91 0.03 -12.26 11.53
CA GLU A 91 -1.39 -12.01 11.27
C GLU A 91 -2.30 -12.67 12.31
N MET A 92 -1.94 -13.87 12.78
CA MET A 92 -2.67 -14.58 13.84
C MET A 92 -2.78 -13.79 15.15
N TYR A 93 -1.81 -12.91 15.44
CA TYR A 93 -1.79 -12.11 16.68
C TYR A 93 -2.51 -10.76 16.53
N LYS A 94 -2.97 -10.41 15.32
CA LYS A 94 -3.66 -9.15 15.02
C LYS A 94 -5.15 -9.26 15.38
N VAL A 95 -5.42 -9.36 16.68
CA VAL A 95 -6.79 -9.37 17.20
C VAL A 95 -7.45 -8.01 16.93
N PRO A 96 -8.63 -7.97 16.31
CA PRO A 96 -9.30 -6.71 16.03
C PRO A 96 -9.79 -6.07 17.32
N GLU A 97 -9.80 -4.74 17.35
CA GLU A 97 -10.05 -3.99 18.58
C GLU A 97 -11.40 -4.29 19.23
N TRP A 98 -12.43 -4.58 18.44
CA TRP A 98 -13.78 -4.83 18.92
C TRP A 98 -13.90 -6.09 19.78
N CYS A 99 -12.96 -7.04 19.68
CA CYS A 99 -12.92 -8.21 20.57
C CYS A 99 -12.77 -7.82 22.05
N LEU A 100 -12.16 -6.67 22.34
CA LEU A 100 -11.99 -6.15 23.71
C LEU A 100 -13.32 -5.77 24.37
N ASP A 101 -14.38 -5.54 23.59
CA ASP A 101 -15.70 -5.25 24.14
C ASP A 101 -16.33 -6.49 24.79
N HIS A 102 -15.93 -7.69 24.38
CA HIS A 102 -16.45 -8.97 24.88
C HIS A 102 -15.74 -9.47 26.16
N TRP A 103 -14.73 -8.77 26.68
CA TRP A 103 -14.04 -9.14 27.92
C TRP A 103 -14.96 -9.09 29.13
N HIS A 104 -14.73 -9.96 30.11
CA HIS A 104 -15.51 -9.96 31.35
C HIS A 104 -15.19 -8.69 32.15
N PRO A 105 -16.16 -8.08 32.88
CA PRO A 105 -15.91 -6.87 33.66
C PRO A 105 -14.74 -6.97 34.64
N SER A 106 -14.48 -8.14 35.22
CA SER A 106 -13.31 -8.35 36.10
C SER A 106 -11.98 -8.20 35.37
N GLU A 107 -11.90 -8.60 34.10
CA GLU A 107 -10.71 -8.48 33.26
C GLU A 107 -10.54 -7.02 32.80
N LYS A 108 -11.64 -6.34 32.49
CA LYS A 108 -11.60 -4.91 32.16
C LYS A 108 -11.16 -4.05 33.35
N ALA A 109 -11.58 -4.42 34.56
CA ALA A 109 -11.19 -3.74 35.79
C ALA A 109 -9.68 -3.80 36.07
N MET A 110 -8.93 -4.70 35.42
CA MET A 110 -7.48 -4.74 35.49
C MET A 110 -6.82 -3.54 34.78
N TYR A 111 -7.49 -2.94 33.79
CA TYR A 111 -6.96 -1.85 32.96
C TYR A 111 -7.89 -0.63 32.92
N PRO A 112 -8.19 -0.01 34.08
CA PRO A 112 -9.24 1.02 34.20
C PRO A 112 -8.96 2.24 33.30
N ASP A 113 -7.73 2.73 33.28
CA ASP A 113 -7.35 3.91 32.49
C ASP A 113 -7.44 3.67 30.98
N TYR A 114 -7.12 2.46 30.53
CA TYR A 114 -7.18 2.11 29.11
C TYR A 114 -8.63 2.07 28.64
N PHE A 115 -9.51 1.36 29.37
CA PHE A 115 -10.92 1.29 29.02
C PHE A 115 -11.61 2.65 29.16
N ALA A 116 -11.27 3.47 30.16
CA ALA A 116 -11.78 4.84 30.28
C ALA A 116 -11.43 5.70 29.05
N LYS A 117 -10.19 5.62 28.56
CA LYS A 117 -9.77 6.31 27.32
C LYS A 117 -10.46 5.74 26.09
N ARG A 118 -10.61 4.41 26.00
CA ARG A 118 -11.29 3.74 24.89
C ARG A 118 -12.74 4.21 24.74
N GLU A 119 -13.47 4.40 25.83
CA GLU A 119 -14.84 4.92 25.77
C GLU A 119 -14.90 6.34 25.15
N GLN A 120 -13.88 7.18 25.37
CA GLN A 120 -13.79 8.48 24.70
C GLN A 120 -13.65 8.33 23.17
N TRP A 121 -12.86 7.36 22.70
CA TRP A 121 -12.71 7.05 21.28
C TRP A 121 -13.99 6.48 20.67
N LYS A 122 -14.70 5.60 21.39
CA LYS A 122 -15.99 5.05 20.93
C LYS A 122 -17.05 6.15 20.82
N LYS A 123 -17.13 7.02 21.81
CA LYS A 123 -18.00 8.20 21.78
C LYS A 123 -17.68 9.11 20.59
N LEU A 124 -16.40 9.35 20.32
CA LEU A 124 -15.97 10.15 19.17
C LEU A 124 -16.42 9.51 17.85
N ARG A 125 -16.27 8.19 17.70
CA ARG A 125 -16.72 7.43 16.52
C ARG A 125 -18.23 7.51 16.32
N GLU A 126 -19.01 7.37 17.40
CA GLU A 126 -20.48 7.48 17.35
C GLU A 126 -20.92 8.88 16.94
N GLN A 127 -20.25 9.91 17.46
CA GLN A 127 -20.54 11.31 17.13
C GLN A 127 -20.17 11.66 15.68
N SER A 128 -19.07 11.11 15.16
CA SER A 128 -18.62 11.42 13.80
C SER A 128 -19.41 10.69 12.72
N TRP A 129 -19.96 9.50 13.02
CA TRP A 129 -20.58 8.62 12.02
C TRP A 129 -21.67 9.27 11.16
N ALA A 130 -22.61 10.01 11.77
CA ALA A 130 -23.69 10.65 11.03
C ALA A 130 -23.17 11.72 10.06
N GLY A 131 -22.19 12.52 10.49
CA GLY A 131 -21.57 13.55 9.66
C GLY A 131 -20.76 12.96 8.50
N GLU A 132 -20.02 11.88 8.76
CA GLU A 132 -19.28 11.14 7.75
C GLU A 132 -20.22 10.57 6.65
N VAL A 133 -21.32 9.92 7.05
CA VAL A 133 -22.29 9.35 6.12
C VAL A 133 -22.97 10.44 5.30
N GLN A 134 -23.34 11.56 5.94
CA GLN A 134 -23.92 12.71 5.23
C GLN A 134 -22.94 13.27 4.20
N GLN A 135 -21.67 13.49 4.58
CA GLN A 135 -20.65 13.97 3.65
C GLN A 135 -20.48 13.02 2.46
N LEU A 136 -20.47 11.71 2.69
CA LEU A 136 -20.38 10.73 1.63
C LEU A 136 -21.59 10.78 0.70
N GLN A 137 -22.81 10.91 1.23
CA GLN A 137 -24.02 11.02 0.41
C GLN A 137 -24.04 12.31 -0.43
N GLU A 138 -23.54 13.41 0.11
CA GLU A 138 -23.46 14.70 -0.59
C GLU A 138 -22.38 14.72 -1.68
N GLU A 139 -21.21 14.14 -1.41
CA GLU A 139 -20.07 14.15 -2.36
C GLU A 139 -20.12 13.00 -3.38
N THR A 140 -20.90 11.94 -3.13
CA THR A 140 -21.01 10.80 -4.06
C THR A 140 -21.94 11.16 -5.23
N PRO A 141 -21.50 10.98 -6.49
CA PRO A 141 -22.37 11.16 -7.65
C PRO A 141 -23.60 10.26 -7.60
N ALA A 142 -24.72 10.68 -8.23
CA ALA A 142 -25.97 9.91 -8.25
C ALA A 142 -25.84 8.50 -8.88
N ILE A 143 -24.84 8.30 -9.76
CA ILE A 143 -24.54 7.01 -10.41
C ILE A 143 -23.73 6.08 -9.46
N GLY A 144 -23.31 6.58 -8.30
CA GLY A 144 -22.42 5.92 -7.35
C GLY A 144 -20.98 6.42 -7.43
N PRO A 145 -20.09 5.90 -6.57
CA PRO A 145 -18.68 6.31 -6.55
C PRO A 145 -17.95 5.81 -7.79
N ILE A 146 -17.23 6.72 -8.46
CA ILE A 146 -16.45 6.43 -9.67
C ILE A 146 -15.10 5.74 -9.32
N SER A 147 -14.61 5.92 -8.09
CA SER A 147 -13.36 5.34 -7.61
C SER A 147 -13.43 5.02 -6.12
N GLU A 148 -12.49 4.21 -5.62
CA GLU A 148 -12.35 3.85 -4.21
C GLU A 148 -11.78 4.99 -3.33
N ALA A 149 -11.47 6.16 -3.90
CA ALA A 149 -10.91 7.26 -3.14
C ALA A 149 -11.97 7.92 -2.25
N LEU A 150 -11.75 7.89 -0.94
CA LEU A 150 -12.58 8.60 0.03
C LEU A 150 -12.20 10.09 0.09
N PRO A 151 -13.18 11.00 0.25
CA PRO A 151 -12.89 12.42 0.41
C PRO A 151 -12.27 12.70 1.79
N PRO A 152 -11.45 13.77 1.93
CA PRO A 152 -10.98 14.22 3.24
C PRO A 152 -12.11 14.94 4.00
N ALA A 153 -11.93 15.13 5.32
CA ALA A 153 -12.80 16.01 6.09
C ALA A 153 -12.77 17.45 5.54
N ARG A 154 -13.94 18.11 5.46
CA ARG A 154 -14.07 19.46 4.86
C ARG A 154 -14.16 20.60 5.87
N LYS A 155 -14.66 20.33 7.07
CA LYS A 155 -14.90 21.35 8.11
C LYS A 155 -13.94 21.10 9.28
N ASP A 156 -13.60 22.17 9.98
CA ASP A 156 -12.80 22.09 11.19
C ASP A 156 -13.59 21.36 12.28
N GLY A 157 -12.98 20.30 12.84
CA GLY A 157 -13.60 19.45 13.86
C GLY A 157 -14.24 18.17 13.31
N ASP A 158 -14.48 18.07 12.00
CA ASP A 158 -14.96 16.84 11.37
C ASP A 158 -13.82 15.82 11.21
N LEU A 159 -14.16 14.53 11.29
CA LEU A 159 -13.23 13.44 11.00
C LEU A 159 -13.43 12.92 9.58
N PRO A 160 -12.37 12.41 8.91
CA PRO A 160 -12.49 11.86 7.57
C PRO A 160 -13.46 10.67 7.54
N PRO A 161 -14.27 10.50 6.50
CA PRO A 161 -15.20 9.39 6.41
C PRO A 161 -14.51 8.02 6.43
N LEU A 162 -15.13 7.07 7.14
CA LEU A 162 -14.68 5.67 7.30
C LEU A 162 -13.27 5.54 7.92
N TRP A 163 -12.84 6.53 8.72
CA TRP A 163 -11.50 6.57 9.32
C TRP A 163 -11.23 5.43 10.30
N TRP A 164 -12.26 4.92 11.00
CA TRP A 164 -12.10 4.03 12.16
C TRP A 164 -11.19 2.84 11.86
N GLN A 165 -11.49 2.06 10.82
CA GLN A 165 -10.75 0.85 10.48
C GLN A 165 -9.28 1.10 10.14
N TYR A 166 -8.95 2.29 9.62
CA TYR A 166 -7.58 2.65 9.27
C TYR A 166 -6.78 3.09 10.49
N VAL A 167 -7.44 3.79 11.43
CA VAL A 167 -6.80 4.31 12.64
C VAL A 167 -6.69 3.24 13.72
N THR A 168 -7.70 2.38 13.87
CA THR A 168 -7.74 1.33 14.90
C THR A 168 -7.27 -0.04 14.40
N ARG A 169 -6.63 -0.08 13.21
CA ARG A 169 -6.02 -1.30 12.68
C ARG A 169 -5.04 -1.90 13.70
N PRO A 170 -4.99 -3.24 13.84
CA PRO A 170 -3.98 -3.87 14.66
C PRO A 170 -2.57 -3.46 14.23
N ARG A 171 -1.65 -3.37 15.20
CA ARG A 171 -0.23 -3.11 14.93
C ARG A 171 0.35 -4.24 14.07
N GLU A 172 1.28 -3.91 13.18
CA GLU A 172 1.91 -4.91 12.31
C GLU A 172 2.66 -5.99 13.10
N ARG A 173 3.26 -5.60 14.24
CA ARG A 173 3.97 -6.46 15.18
C ARG A 173 3.37 -6.25 16.58
N PRO A 174 2.31 -7.01 16.94
CA PRO A 174 1.66 -6.91 18.24
C PRO A 174 2.37 -7.74 19.33
N VAL A 175 3.46 -8.44 18.97
CA VAL A 175 4.36 -9.21 19.85
C VAL A 175 5.63 -8.45 20.16
#